data_AF-A0A928ZPI0-F1
#
_entry.id   AF-A0A928ZPI0-F1
#
_cell.length_a   1.000
_cell.length_b   1.000
_cell.length_c   1.000
_cell.angle_alpha   90.00
_cell.angle_beta   90.00
_cell.angle_gamma   90.00
#
_symmetry.space_group_name_H-M   'P 1'
#
loop_
_entity.id
_entity.type
_entity.pdbx_description
1 polymer ?
#
loop_
_entity_poly.entity_id
_entity_poly.type
_entity_poly.pdbx_seq_one_letter_code
_entity_poly.pdbx_strand_id
1 'polypeptide(L)'
;MGLHEKIQDETVRANIVEDCTKLIDAQVAAKGGLSGMAMKTAYGVIKGVGAGYIPGAINRLLPEACQAIDPIWQEGAAAGDPVQYLSEHSNRTADSILSVTDARIEKTSNGVVSATYQKLRKSVKNDVEAAVPGLAEIIGSHAA
;
A
#
# COMPACT_ATOMS: atom_id res chain seq x y z
N MET A 1 -14.86 -10.04 -13.83
CA MET A 1 -14.87 -8.68 -13.25
C MET A 1 -13.49 -8.42 -12.71
N GLY A 2 -12.88 -7.32 -13.11
CA GLY A 2 -11.51 -6.98 -12.72
C GLY A 2 -11.43 -6.51 -11.27
N LEU A 3 -10.24 -6.54 -10.68
CA LEU A 3 -10.01 -6.06 -9.31
C LEU A 3 -10.51 -4.61 -9.14
N HIS A 4 -10.31 -3.81 -10.18
CA HIS A 4 -10.71 -2.41 -10.25
C HIS A 4 -12.23 -2.19 -10.12
N GLU A 5 -13.08 -3.08 -10.63
CA GLU A 5 -14.54 -2.89 -10.60
C GLU A 5 -15.10 -3.11 -9.20
N LYS A 6 -14.58 -4.09 -8.46
CA LYS A 6 -15.07 -4.44 -7.12
C LYS A 6 -14.71 -3.37 -6.08
N ILE A 7 -13.56 -2.73 -6.21
CA ILE A 7 -13.12 -1.67 -5.29
C ILE A 7 -13.86 -0.33 -5.51
N GLN A 8 -14.74 -0.23 -6.52
CA GLN A 8 -15.55 0.98 -6.73
C GLN A 8 -16.71 1.07 -5.73
N ASP A 9 -17.13 -0.04 -5.14
CA ASP A 9 -18.09 -0.03 -4.02
C ASP A 9 -17.48 0.70 -2.83
N GLU A 10 -18.19 1.71 -2.32
CA GLU A 10 -17.69 2.58 -1.26
C GLU A 10 -17.48 1.85 0.08
N THR A 11 -18.31 0.85 0.37
CA THR A 11 -18.20 0.05 1.60
C THR A 11 -16.99 -0.89 1.51
N VAL A 12 -16.85 -1.59 0.38
CA VAL A 12 -15.69 -2.45 0.10
C VAL A 12 -14.41 -1.62 0.17
N ARG A 13 -14.39 -0.44 -0.45
CA ARG A 13 -13.24 0.47 -0.43
C ARG A 13 -12.91 0.93 0.98
N ALA A 14 -13.91 1.29 1.79
CA ALA A 14 -13.70 1.72 3.17
C ALA A 14 -13.09 0.60 4.03
N ASN A 15 -13.56 -0.65 3.88
CA ASN A 15 -13.02 -1.79 4.61
C ASN A 15 -11.57 -2.09 4.21
N ILE A 16 -11.25 -2.07 2.91
CA ILE A 16 -9.87 -2.24 2.44
C ILE A 16 -8.97 -1.14 3.00
N VAL A 17 -9.44 0.11 3.03
CA VAL A 17 -8.68 1.23 3.60
C VAL A 17 -8.40 1.02 5.08
N GLU A 18 -9.39 0.58 5.85
CA GLU A 18 -9.25 0.28 7.27
C GLU A 18 -8.21 -0.83 7.50
N ASP A 19 -8.33 -1.94 6.80
CA ASP A 19 -7.44 -3.08 6.97
C ASP A 19 -6.01 -2.78 6.47
N CYS A 20 -5.87 -2.04 5.38
CA CYS A 20 -4.56 -1.53 4.94
C CYS A 20 -3.94 -0.60 5.99
N THR A 21 -4.75 0.24 6.64
CA THR A 21 -4.26 1.13 7.70
C THR A 21 -3.72 0.31 8.88
N LYS A 22 -4.46 -0.70 9.33
CA LYS A 22 -4.04 -1.63 10.39
C LYS A 22 -2.77 -2.39 10.01
N LEU A 23 -2.68 -2.86 8.76
CA LEU A 23 -1.50 -3.56 8.23
C LEU A 23 -0.26 -2.67 8.30
N ILE A 24 -0.34 -1.42 7.81
CA ILE A 24 0.78 -0.48 7.85
C ILE A 24 1.17 -0.16 9.31
N ASP A 25 0.19 0.06 10.19
CA ASP A 25 0.42 0.27 11.62
C ASP A 25 1.22 -0.87 12.25
N ALA A 26 0.79 -2.12 12.00
CA ALA A 26 1.47 -3.31 12.51
C ALA A 26 2.88 -3.46 11.94
N GLN A 27 3.07 -3.24 10.64
CA GLN A 27 4.38 -3.33 9.97
C GLN A 27 5.36 -2.31 10.55
N VAL A 28 4.93 -1.05 10.72
CA VAL A 28 5.77 0.00 11.31
C VAL A 28 6.08 -0.30 12.78
N ALA A 29 5.10 -0.76 13.56
CA ALA A 29 5.28 -1.10 14.97
C ALA A 29 6.30 -2.24 15.16
N ALA A 30 6.28 -3.25 14.28
CA ALA A 30 7.17 -4.39 14.31
C ALA A 30 8.64 -4.07 13.94
N LYS A 31 8.92 -2.92 13.31
CA LYS A 31 10.30 -2.56 12.93
C LYS A 31 11.18 -2.31 14.16
N GLY A 32 12.35 -2.96 14.17
CA GLY A 32 13.41 -2.77 15.17
C GLY A 32 14.65 -2.05 14.62
N GLY A 33 15.63 -1.80 15.50
CA GLY A 33 16.92 -1.18 15.13
C GLY A 33 16.83 0.29 14.70
N LEU A 34 17.97 0.83 14.25
CA LEU A 34 18.09 2.25 13.87
C LEU A 34 17.21 2.62 12.66
N SER A 35 17.14 1.75 11.64
CA SER A 35 16.26 1.95 10.48
C SER A 35 14.77 1.90 10.88
N GLY A 36 14.40 1.00 11.80
CA GLY A 36 13.03 0.95 12.33
C GLY A 36 12.64 2.19 13.12
N MET A 37 13.57 2.78 13.88
CA MET A 37 13.33 4.06 14.55
C MET A 37 13.09 5.21 13.56
N ALA A 38 13.84 5.25 12.46
CA ALA A 38 13.62 6.23 11.40
C ALA A 38 12.23 6.06 10.76
N MET A 39 11.82 4.82 10.47
CA MET A 39 10.49 4.52 9.91
C MET A 39 9.37 4.96 10.85
N LYS A 40 9.44 4.57 12.13
CA LYS A 40 8.47 4.95 13.17
C LYS A 40 8.37 6.47 13.31
N THR A 41 9.50 7.17 13.28
CA THR A 41 9.55 8.63 13.36
C THR A 41 8.86 9.28 12.16
N ALA A 42 9.21 8.87 10.95
CA ALA A 42 8.60 9.40 9.72
C ALA A 42 7.10 9.11 9.68
N TYR A 43 6.68 7.91 10.09
CA TYR A 43 5.28 7.55 10.20
C TYR A 43 4.53 8.41 11.23
N GLY A 44 5.16 8.70 12.38
CA GLY A 44 4.65 9.64 13.38
C GLY A 44 4.48 11.06 12.85
N VAL A 45 5.42 11.55 12.04
CA VAL A 45 5.30 12.86 11.36
C VAL A 45 4.08 12.89 10.44
N ILE A 46 3.85 11.83 9.66
CA ILE A 46 2.68 11.74 8.78
C ILE A 46 1.37 11.67 9.58
N LYS A 47 1.33 10.92 10.68
CA LYS A 47 0.19 10.94 11.62
C LYS A 47 -0.07 12.33 12.20
N GLY A 48 0.98 13.10 12.45
CA GLY A 48 0.91 14.49 12.93
C GLY A 48 0.28 15.48 11.94
N VAL A 49 0.21 15.15 10.65
CA VAL A 49 -0.53 15.95 9.65
C VAL A 49 -2.04 15.91 9.92
N GLY A 50 -2.53 14.81 10.49
CA GLY A 50 -3.91 14.65 10.92
C GLY A 50 -4.30 13.18 11.07
N ALA A 51 -5.18 12.87 12.02
CA ALA A 51 -5.62 11.50 12.31
C ALA A 51 -6.22 10.77 11.09
N GLY A 52 -6.87 11.50 10.18
CA GLY A 52 -7.42 10.96 8.94
C GLY A 52 -6.46 10.95 7.74
N TYR A 53 -5.22 11.42 7.89
CA TYR A 53 -4.33 11.60 6.74
C TYR A 53 -3.96 10.28 6.08
N ILE A 54 -3.55 9.28 6.87
CA ILE A 54 -3.13 7.96 6.38
C ILE A 54 -4.29 7.20 5.72
N PRO A 55 -5.44 6.96 6.38
CA PRO A 55 -6.56 6.30 5.71
C PRO A 55 -7.04 7.09 4.50
N GLY A 56 -7.04 8.43 4.55
CA GLY A 56 -7.34 9.27 3.39
C GLY A 56 -6.30 9.15 2.27
N ALA A 57 -5.01 8.97 2.56
CA ALA A 57 -3.98 8.72 1.56
C ALA A 57 -4.19 7.36 0.88
N ILE A 58 -4.41 6.30 1.66
CA ILE A 58 -4.70 4.95 1.17
C ILE A 58 -5.94 4.97 0.27
N ASN A 59 -7.06 5.56 0.74
CA ASN A 59 -8.30 5.65 -0.04
C ASN A 59 -8.10 6.30 -1.42
N ARG A 60 -7.20 7.29 -1.50
CA ARG A 60 -6.90 7.99 -2.76
C ARG A 60 -5.79 7.34 -3.59
N LEU A 61 -5.09 6.33 -3.08
CA LEU A 61 -4.06 5.57 -3.82
C LEU A 61 -4.63 4.24 -4.30
N LEU A 62 -5.62 3.70 -3.59
CA LEU A 62 -6.14 2.36 -3.80
C LEU A 62 -6.64 2.11 -5.23
N PRO A 63 -7.40 3.03 -5.89
CA PRO A 63 -7.84 2.81 -7.26
C PRO A 63 -6.69 2.62 -8.25
N GLU A 64 -5.70 3.52 -8.21
CA GLU A 64 -4.54 3.48 -9.10
C GLU A 64 -3.58 2.33 -8.74
N ALA A 65 -3.44 2.00 -7.45
CA ALA A 65 -2.65 0.86 -7.00
C ALA A 65 -3.26 -0.46 -7.49
N CYS A 66 -4.57 -0.64 -7.35
CA CYS A 66 -5.28 -1.81 -7.87
C CYS A 66 -5.16 -1.92 -9.38
N GLN A 67 -5.24 -0.81 -10.11
CA GLN A 67 -5.00 -0.79 -11.56
C GLN A 67 -3.56 -1.22 -11.91
N ALA A 68 -2.56 -0.76 -11.15
CA ALA A 68 -1.16 -1.06 -11.41
C ALA A 68 -0.79 -2.53 -11.12
N ILE A 69 -1.48 -3.19 -10.18
CA ILE A 69 -1.27 -4.60 -9.84
C ILE A 69 -2.24 -5.55 -10.56
N ASP A 70 -3.29 -5.05 -11.21
CA ASP A 70 -4.29 -5.88 -11.91
C ASP A 70 -3.65 -6.88 -12.89
N PRO A 71 -2.61 -6.54 -13.68
CA PRO A 71 -1.93 -7.54 -14.52
C PRO A 71 -1.36 -8.73 -13.73
N ILE A 72 -0.76 -8.47 -12.56
CA ILE A 72 -0.21 -9.51 -11.68
C ILE A 72 -1.35 -10.36 -11.08
N TRP A 73 -2.44 -9.70 -10.70
CA TRP A 73 -3.64 -10.36 -10.20
C TRP A 73 -4.27 -11.27 -11.26
N GLN A 74 -4.40 -10.82 -12.51
CA GLN A 74 -4.95 -11.63 -13.60
C GLN A 74 -4.07 -12.82 -13.94
N GLU A 75 -2.73 -12.66 -13.92
CA GLU A 75 -1.79 -13.79 -14.06
C GLU A 75 -2.03 -14.85 -12.97
N GLY A 76 -2.17 -14.41 -11.72
CA GLY A 76 -2.47 -15.30 -10.60
C GLY A 76 -3.85 -15.95 -10.66
N ALA A 77 -4.86 -15.22 -11.13
CA ALA A 77 -6.20 -15.77 -11.37
C ALA A 77 -6.18 -16.84 -12.45
N ALA A 78 -5.37 -16.65 -13.51
CA ALA A 78 -5.16 -17.66 -14.54
C ALA A 78 -4.37 -18.88 -14.01
N ALA A 79 -3.49 -18.67 -13.03
CA ALA A 79 -2.78 -19.74 -12.31
C ALA A 79 -3.64 -20.44 -11.24
N GLY A 80 -4.81 -19.89 -10.92
CA GLY A 80 -5.80 -20.48 -10.00
C GLY A 80 -5.82 -19.86 -8.59
N ASP A 81 -4.80 -19.09 -8.21
CA ASP A 81 -4.74 -18.41 -6.92
C ASP A 81 -4.09 -17.01 -7.06
N PRO A 82 -4.89 -15.95 -7.23
CA PRO A 82 -4.37 -14.59 -7.36
C PRO A 82 -3.75 -14.06 -6.07
N VAL A 83 -4.18 -14.53 -4.89
CA VAL A 83 -3.66 -14.07 -3.59
C VAL A 83 -2.26 -14.63 -3.36
N GLN A 84 -2.10 -15.94 -3.56
CA GLN A 84 -0.80 -16.59 -3.49
C GLN A 84 0.16 -16.02 -4.54
N TYR A 85 -0.29 -15.85 -5.79
CA TYR A 85 0.56 -15.34 -6.86
C TYR A 85 1.04 -13.91 -6.58
N LEU A 86 0.15 -13.02 -6.13
CA LEU A 86 0.55 -11.65 -5.78
C LEU A 86 1.60 -11.63 -4.66
N SER A 87 1.49 -12.55 -3.71
CA SER A 87 2.43 -12.76 -2.60
C SER A 87 3.78 -13.32 -3.07
N GLU A 88 3.79 -14.32 -3.95
CA GLU A 88 5.02 -14.89 -4.53
C GLU A 88 5.76 -13.88 -5.42
N HIS A 89 5.02 -12.97 -6.05
CA HIS A 89 5.54 -11.90 -6.89
C HIS A 89 5.71 -10.56 -6.14
N SER A 90 5.93 -10.60 -4.82
CA SER A 90 6.02 -9.43 -3.93
C SER A 90 6.95 -8.31 -4.41
N ASN A 91 8.11 -8.65 -5.01
CA ASN A 91 9.04 -7.65 -5.54
C ASN A 91 8.42 -6.80 -6.67
N ARG A 92 7.78 -7.45 -7.64
CA ARG A 92 7.09 -6.78 -8.75
C ARG A 92 5.87 -6.01 -8.25
N THR A 93 5.11 -6.61 -7.32
CA THR A 93 3.94 -5.97 -6.71
C THR A 93 4.32 -4.68 -5.96
N ALA A 94 5.40 -4.71 -5.16
CA ALA A 94 5.89 -3.56 -4.43
C ALA A 94 6.34 -2.43 -5.38
N ASP A 95 7.03 -2.76 -6.47
CA ASP A 95 7.42 -1.77 -7.48
C ASP A 95 6.20 -1.11 -8.14
N SER A 96 5.18 -1.89 -8.52
CA SER A 96 3.93 -1.36 -9.05
C SER A 96 3.26 -0.38 -8.09
N ILE A 97 3.12 -0.74 -6.80
CA ILE A 97 2.49 0.12 -5.79
C ILE A 97 3.33 1.39 -5.52
N LEU A 98 4.64 1.25 -5.42
CA LEU A 98 5.54 2.38 -5.19
C LEU A 98 5.54 3.35 -6.36
N SER A 99 5.44 2.86 -7.60
CA SER A 99 5.35 3.72 -8.79
C SER A 99 4.12 4.64 -8.76
N VAL A 100 2.98 4.15 -8.27
CA VAL A 100 1.75 4.95 -8.09
C VAL A 100 1.96 6.02 -7.02
N THR A 101 2.62 5.65 -5.92
CA THR A 101 2.92 6.60 -4.84
C THR A 101 3.94 7.65 -5.29
N ASP A 102 4.96 7.27 -6.06
CA ASP A 102 5.95 8.16 -6.67
C ASP A 102 5.24 9.22 -7.54
N ALA A 103 4.39 8.79 -8.47
CA ALA A 103 3.61 9.70 -9.34
C ALA A 103 2.65 10.62 -8.56
N ARG A 104 2.15 10.17 -7.41
CA ARG A 104 1.31 10.99 -6.52
C ARG A 104 2.11 12.07 -5.81
N ILE A 105 3.29 11.72 -5.33
CA ILE A 105 4.18 12.63 -4.61
C ILE A 105 4.74 13.71 -5.53
N GLU A 106 5.03 13.38 -6.79
CA GLU A 106 5.42 14.39 -7.80
C GLU A 106 4.36 15.49 -7.99
N LYS A 107 3.08 15.16 -7.77
CA LYS A 107 1.95 16.07 -7.92
C LYS A 107 1.49 16.71 -6.60
N THR A 108 2.09 16.35 -5.46
CA THR A 108 1.64 16.86 -4.17
C THR A 108 2.19 18.26 -3.90
N SER A 109 1.34 19.16 -3.41
CA SER A 109 1.76 20.47 -2.89
C SER A 109 2.12 20.42 -1.39
N ASN A 110 1.92 19.28 -0.72
CA ASN A 110 2.24 19.14 0.69
C ASN A 110 3.74 18.84 0.88
N GLY A 111 4.51 19.89 1.16
CA GLY A 111 5.97 19.80 1.32
C GLY A 111 6.43 18.85 2.44
N VAL A 112 5.68 18.74 3.54
CA VAL A 112 6.02 17.82 4.65
C VAL A 112 5.91 16.37 4.19
N VAL A 113 4.82 16.04 3.49
CA VAL A 113 4.57 14.70 2.97
C VAL A 113 5.62 14.33 1.91
N SER A 114 5.85 15.23 0.94
CA SER A 114 6.82 15.01 -0.13
C SER A 114 8.23 14.77 0.43
N ALA A 115 8.69 15.64 1.33
CA ALA A 115 10.02 15.51 1.93
C ALA A 115 10.16 14.25 2.79
N THR A 116 9.11 13.86 3.53
CA THR A 116 9.13 12.65 4.35
C THR A 116 9.18 11.40 3.46
N TYR A 117 8.37 11.36 2.40
CA TYR A 117 8.36 10.27 1.44
C TYR A 117 9.72 10.11 0.74
N GLN A 118 10.29 11.18 0.19
CA GLN A 118 11.57 11.13 -0.52
C GLN A 118 12.72 10.59 0.33
N LYS A 119 12.71 10.85 1.64
CA LYS A 119 13.70 10.30 2.59
C LYS A 119 13.55 8.78 2.74
N LEU A 120 12.31 8.29 2.91
CA LEU A 120 12.02 6.87 3.12
C LEU A 120 12.11 6.05 1.83
N ARG A 121 11.74 6.63 0.69
CA ARG A 121 11.59 5.93 -0.59
C ARG A 121 12.84 5.18 -1.03
N LYS A 122 14.02 5.68 -0.63
CA LYS A 122 15.33 5.07 -0.91
C LYS A 122 15.54 3.72 -0.21
N SER A 123 14.81 3.43 0.85
CA SER A 123 14.99 2.23 1.67
C SER A 123 13.72 1.41 1.91
N VAL A 124 12.54 1.98 1.64
CA VAL A 124 11.24 1.39 2.02
C VAL A 124 10.80 0.23 1.14
N LYS A 125 11.44 -0.02 -0.01
CA LYS A 125 11.01 -1.07 -0.95
C LYS A 125 10.88 -2.44 -0.27
N ASN A 126 11.90 -2.85 0.47
CA ASN A 126 11.87 -4.13 1.20
C ASN A 126 10.76 -4.18 2.26
N ASP A 127 10.39 -3.03 2.83
CA ASP A 127 9.31 -2.95 3.79
C ASP A 127 7.94 -3.12 3.11
N VAL A 128 7.76 -2.55 1.91
CA VAL A 128 6.56 -2.74 1.10
C VAL A 128 6.45 -4.18 0.61
N GLU A 129 7.54 -4.76 0.11
CA GLU A 129 7.60 -6.17 -0.30
C GLU A 129 7.17 -7.10 0.83
N ALA A 130 7.68 -6.90 2.04
CA ALA A 130 7.30 -7.70 3.21
C ALA A 130 5.83 -7.54 3.61
N ALA A 131 5.17 -6.45 3.20
CA ALA A 131 3.76 -6.20 3.46
C ALA A 131 2.83 -6.75 2.36
N VAL A 132 3.35 -7.09 1.17
CA VAL A 132 2.54 -7.56 0.04
C VAL A 132 1.66 -8.77 0.39
N PRO A 133 2.13 -9.81 1.11
CA PRO A 133 1.26 -10.93 1.45
C PRO A 133 0.03 -10.50 2.25
N GLY A 134 0.20 -9.61 3.23
CA GLY A 134 -0.93 -9.06 3.99
C GLY A 134 -1.87 -8.23 3.13
N LEU A 135 -1.34 -7.47 2.18
CA LEU A 135 -2.15 -6.72 1.20
C LEU A 135 -2.94 -7.67 0.28
N ALA A 136 -2.32 -8.74 -0.21
CA ALA A 136 -2.96 -9.72 -1.08
C ALA A 136 -4.16 -10.38 -0.39
N GLU A 137 -4.02 -10.73 0.89
CA GLU A 137 -5.11 -11.29 1.71
C GLU A 137 -6.26 -10.30 1.91
N ILE A 138 -5.96 -9.01 2.18
CA ILE A 138 -6.98 -7.97 2.30
C ILE A 138 -7.75 -7.83 0.98
N ILE A 139 -7.02 -7.75 -0.13
CA ILE A 139 -7.63 -7.64 -1.46
C ILE A 139 -8.47 -8.88 -1.75
N GLY A 140 -7.96 -10.08 -1.52
CA GLY A 140 -8.71 -11.33 -1.71
C GLY A 140 -9.97 -11.41 -0.86
N SER A 141 -9.91 -10.99 0.41
CA SER A 141 -11.05 -11.04 1.32
C SER A 141 -12.20 -10.10 0.92
N HIS A 142 -11.87 -8.95 0.33
CA HIS A 142 -12.85 -7.92 -0.02
C HIS A 142 -13.23 -7.93 -1.52
N ALA A 143 -12.38 -8.50 -2.37
CA ALA A 143 -12.57 -8.57 -3.83
C ALA A 143 -12.78 -10.00 -4.37
N ALA A 144 -12.96 -11.02 -3.51
CA ALA A 144 -13.45 -12.35 -3.90
C ALA A 144 -14.88 -12.32 -4.44
#